data_AF-A0A4W5L367-F1
#
_entry.id   AF-A0A4W5L367-F1
#
_cell.length_a   1.000
_cell.length_b   1.000
_cell.length_c   1.000
_cell.angle_alpha   90.00
_cell.angle_beta   90.00
_cell.angle_gamma   90.00
#
_symmetry.space_group_name_H-M   'P 1'
#
loop_
_entity.id
_entity.type
_entity.pdbx_description
1 polymer ?
#
loop_
_entity_poly.entity_id
_entity_poly.type
_entity_poly.pdbx_seq_one_letter_code
_entity_poly.pdbx_strand_id
1 'polypeptide(L)'
;MDKPMEIDQIRIDPSPFQLVERTSLHKTHTLFSLLGLSHAYVTSIGKLVGVVALKELQKAIEGSTRSGVRLRPPLASFRNRRKSSKPQTTSAPASPTA
;
A
#
# COMPACT_ATOMS: atom_id res chain seq x y z
N MET A 1 8.68 -37.84 -22.62
CA MET A 1 8.22 -37.39 -21.29
C MET A 1 6.75 -37.01 -21.45
N ASP A 2 5.90 -38.00 -21.73
CA ASP A 2 4.56 -37.78 -22.31
C ASP A 2 3.48 -38.47 -21.48
N LYS A 3 3.67 -38.49 -20.16
CA LYS A 3 2.65 -38.99 -19.24
C LYS A 3 1.78 -37.79 -18.85
N PRO A 4 0.48 -37.76 -19.20
CA PRO A 4 -0.39 -36.66 -18.83
C PRO A 4 -0.45 -36.56 -17.30
N MET A 5 -0.26 -35.35 -16.77
CA MET A 5 -0.41 -35.09 -15.35
C MET A 5 -1.90 -35.09 -14.99
N GLU A 6 -2.31 -35.95 -14.04
CA GLU A 6 -3.64 -35.93 -13.45
C GLU A 6 -3.76 -34.77 -12.46
N ILE A 7 -4.30 -33.65 -12.92
CA ILE A 7 -4.50 -32.43 -12.12
C ILE A 7 -5.58 -32.62 -11.05
N ASP A 8 -6.50 -33.56 -11.25
CA ASP A 8 -7.65 -33.82 -10.38
C ASP A 8 -7.28 -34.30 -8.97
N GLN A 9 -6.07 -34.83 -8.80
CA GLN A 9 -5.56 -35.30 -7.50
C GLN A 9 -4.70 -34.26 -6.78
N ILE A 10 -4.49 -33.07 -7.39
CA ILE A 10 -3.62 -32.03 -6.86
C ILE A 10 -4.46 -30.96 -6.16
N ARG A 11 -4.08 -30.59 -4.93
CA ARG A 11 -4.70 -29.47 -4.22
C ARG A 11 -4.25 -28.16 -4.87
N ILE A 12 -5.19 -27.45 -5.48
CA ILE A 12 -4.98 -26.11 -6.05
C ILE A 12 -5.53 -25.10 -5.06
N ASP A 13 -4.63 -24.33 -4.45
CA ASP A 13 -5.04 -23.23 -3.58
C ASP A 13 -5.39 -22.01 -4.44
N PRO A 14 -6.62 -21.48 -4.36
CA PRO A 14 -6.98 -20.30 -5.11
C PRO A 14 -6.23 -19.07 -4.59
N SER A 15 -5.82 -18.18 -5.50
CA SER A 15 -5.22 -16.92 -5.10
C SER A 15 -6.24 -16.07 -4.31
N PRO A 16 -5.89 -15.56 -3.11
CA PRO A 16 -6.83 -14.79 -2.28
C PRO A 16 -7.16 -13.41 -2.85
N PHE A 17 -6.39 -12.93 -3.83
CA PHE A 17 -6.63 -11.71 -4.58
C PHE A 17 -6.02 -11.81 -5.98
N GLN A 18 -6.34 -10.85 -6.83
CA GLN A 18 -5.82 -10.74 -8.19
C GLN A 18 -5.23 -9.35 -8.39
N LEU A 19 -3.97 -9.27 -8.81
CA LEU A 19 -3.34 -8.01 -9.19
C LEU A 19 -3.52 -7.79 -10.70
N VAL A 20 -4.07 -6.65 -11.08
CA VAL A 20 -4.29 -6.29 -12.49
C VAL A 20 -3.08 -5.52 -13.00
N GLU A 21 -2.61 -5.81 -14.22
CA GLU A 21 -1.40 -5.19 -14.80
C GLU A 21 -1.42 -3.65 -14.81
N ARG A 22 -2.60 -3.03 -14.91
CA ARG A 22 -2.79 -1.56 -14.92
C ARG A 22 -2.84 -0.94 -13.52
N THR A 23 -2.61 -1.72 -12.46
CA THR A 23 -2.60 -1.22 -11.09
C THR A 23 -1.38 -0.34 -10.88
N SER A 24 -1.59 0.93 -10.49
CA SER A 24 -0.49 1.84 -10.18
C SER A 24 0.39 1.30 -9.06
N LEU A 25 1.70 1.55 -9.16
CA LEU A 25 2.70 1.14 -8.17
C LEU A 25 2.34 1.51 -6.71
N HIS A 26 1.75 2.69 -6.49
CA HIS A 26 1.29 3.12 -5.15
C HIS A 26 0.17 2.23 -4.60
N LYS A 27 -0.85 1.91 -5.42
CA LYS A 27 -1.93 1.00 -5.03
C LYS A 27 -1.40 -0.40 -4.76
N THR A 28 -0.45 -0.88 -5.56
CA THR A 28 0.23 -2.16 -5.33
C THR A 28 0.95 -2.17 -3.97
N HIS A 29 1.70 -1.12 -3.65
CA HIS A 29 2.36 -0.99 -2.34
C HIS A 29 1.37 -0.98 -1.17
N THR A 30 0.28 -0.23 -1.29
CA THR A 30 -0.78 -0.21 -0.28
C THR A 30 -1.39 -1.60 -0.11
N LEU A 31 -1.67 -2.33 -1.19
CA LEU A 31 -2.23 -3.67 -1.13
C LEU A 31 -1.30 -4.66 -0.42
N PHE A 32 -0.01 -4.67 -0.80
CA PHE A 32 1.01 -5.50 -0.13
C PHE A 32 1.11 -5.21 1.36
N SER A 33 1.07 -3.93 1.73
CA SER A 33 1.17 -3.49 3.13
C SER A 33 -0.07 -3.87 3.95
N LEU A 34 -1.27 -3.74 3.38
CA LEU A 34 -2.53 -4.05 4.07
C LEU A 34 -2.72 -5.55 4.27
N LEU A 35 -2.30 -6.35 3.29
CA LEU A 35 -2.50 -7.79 3.28
C LEU A 35 -1.28 -8.58 3.77
N GLY A 36 -0.16 -7.92 4.08
CA GLY A 36 1.07 -8.58 4.54
C GLY A 36 1.68 -9.52 3.50
N LEU A 37 1.59 -9.17 2.21
CA LEU A 37 1.95 -10.06 1.12
C LEU A 37 3.45 -10.05 0.83
N SER A 38 3.98 -11.22 0.47
CA SER A 38 5.34 -11.36 -0.05
C SER A 38 5.37 -11.39 -1.59
N HIS A 39 4.35 -12.01 -2.20
CA HIS A 39 4.23 -12.21 -3.63
C HIS A 39 2.79 -11.98 -4.10
N ALA A 40 2.64 -11.51 -5.34
CA ALA A 40 1.36 -11.33 -6.00
C ALA A 40 1.45 -11.75 -7.47
N TYR A 41 0.45 -12.49 -7.94
CA TYR A 41 0.30 -12.84 -9.35
C TYR A 41 -0.41 -11.71 -10.09
N VAL A 42 0.21 -11.27 -11.19
CA VAL A 42 -0.32 -10.23 -12.08
C VAL A 42 -1.03 -10.89 -13.23
N THR A 43 -2.22 -10.40 -13.52
CA THR A 43 -3.06 -10.91 -14.60
C THR A 43 -3.47 -9.82 -15.57
N SER A 44 -3.70 -10.23 -16.81
CA SER A 44 -4.40 -9.45 -17.84
C SER A 44 -5.54 -10.31 -18.38
N ILE A 45 -6.78 -9.90 -18.12
CA ILE A 45 -8.01 -10.59 -18.56
C ILE A 45 -7.95 -12.11 -18.22
N GLY A 46 -7.61 -12.42 -16.97
CA GLY A 46 -7.54 -13.81 -16.46
C GLY A 46 -6.30 -14.60 -16.88
N LYS A 47 -5.42 -14.05 -17.73
CA LYS A 47 -4.15 -14.68 -18.10
C LYS A 47 -3.06 -14.24 -17.15
N LEU A 48 -2.23 -15.18 -16.68
CA LEU A 48 -1.04 -14.87 -15.89
C LEU A 48 -0.02 -14.14 -16.78
N VAL A 49 0.41 -12.96 -16.34
CA VAL A 49 1.41 -12.13 -17.06
C VAL A 49 2.72 -12.06 -16.30
N GLY A 50 2.69 -12.17 -14.96
CA GLY A 50 3.91 -12.17 -14.16
C GLY A 50 3.65 -12.28 -12.67
N VAL A 51 4.72 -12.16 -11.89
CA VAL A 51 4.69 -12.14 -10.42
C VAL A 51 5.40 -10.88 -9.96
N VAL A 52 4.88 -10.25 -8.92
CA VAL A 52 5.51 -9.12 -8.23
C VAL A 52 5.91 -9.58 -6.83
N ALA A 53 7.18 -9.36 -6.47
CA ALA A 53 7.66 -9.57 -5.12
C ALA A 53 7.76 -8.26 -4.32
N LEU A 54 7.59 -8.33 -3.00
CA LEU A 54 7.73 -7.18 -2.10
C LEU A 54 9.07 -6.46 -2.26
N LYS A 55 10.16 -7.21 -2.44
CA LYS A 55 11.53 -6.68 -2.61
C LYS A 55 11.68 -5.84 -3.89
N GLU A 56 11.03 -6.25 -4.97
CA GLU A 56 11.06 -5.53 -6.25
C GLU A 56 10.21 -4.27 -6.17
N LEU A 57 9.06 -4.37 -5.51
CA LEU A 57 8.17 -3.25 -5.25
C LEU A 57 8.85 -2.15 -4.42
N GLN A 58 9.62 -2.52 -3.38
CA GLN A 58 10.42 -1.58 -2.58
C GLN A 58 11.44 -0.81 -3.44
N LYS A 59 12.21 -1.52 -4.27
CA LYS A 59 13.20 -0.90 -5.18
C LYS A 59 12.54 0.08 -6.15
N ALA A 60 11.39 -0.30 -6.71
CA ALA A 60 10.66 0.54 -7.66
C ALA A 60 10.11 1.83 -7.00
N ILE A 61 9.72 1.75 -5.72
CA ILE A 61 9.29 2.91 -4.93
C ILE A 61 10.47 3.84 -4.62
N GLU A 62 11.60 3.30 -4.16
CA GLU A 62 12.81 4.07 -3.88
C GLU A 62 13.30 4.84 -5.13
N GLY A 63 13.27 4.19 -6.29
CA GLY A 63 13.57 4.85 -7.57
C GLY A 63 12.57 5.96 -7.91
N SER A 64 11.29 5.79 -7.56
CA SER A 64 10.22 6.76 -7.83
C SER A 64 10.31 7.99 -6.91
N THR A 65 10.68 7.84 -5.63
CA THR A 65 10.73 8.95 -4.65
C THR A 65 11.93 9.87 -4.84
N ARG A 66 12.98 9.43 -5.55
CA ARG A 66 14.12 10.27 -5.95
C ARG A 66 13.70 11.48 -6.81
N SER A 67 12.50 11.44 -7.41
CA SER A 67 11.87 12.57 -8.12
C SER A 67 11.23 13.63 -7.20
N GLY A 68 11.35 13.52 -5.87
CA GLY A 68 10.93 14.55 -4.90
C GLY A 68 9.52 14.39 -4.32
N VAL A 69 8.78 13.34 -4.69
CA VAL A 69 7.44 13.08 -4.13
C VAL A 69 7.58 12.32 -2.80
N ARG A 70 7.39 13.02 -1.68
CA ARG A 70 7.44 12.42 -0.34
C ARG A 70 6.19 11.58 -0.09
N LEU A 71 6.31 10.26 -0.17
CA LEU A 71 5.21 9.33 0.10
C LEU A 71 4.83 9.37 1.58
N ARG A 72 3.58 9.77 1.87
CA ARG A 72 3.00 9.59 3.20
C ARG A 72 2.51 8.14 3.33
N PRO A 73 2.76 7.46 4.47
CA PRO A 73 2.21 6.15 4.74
C PRO A 73 0.67 6.12 4.57
N PRO A 74 0.07 4.99 4.15
CA PRO A 74 -1.36 4.88 3.82
C PRO A 74 -2.33 5.29 4.95
N LEU A 75 -1.84 5.44 6.18
CA LEU A 75 -2.63 5.86 7.34
C LEU A 75 -2.09 7.10 8.06
N ALA A 76 -1.08 7.78 7.50
CA ALA A 76 -0.50 8.96 8.13
C ALA A 76 -1.51 10.12 8.26
N SER A 77 -2.49 10.20 7.36
CA SER A 77 -3.57 11.21 7.43
C SER A 77 -4.48 11.02 8.64
N PHE A 78 -4.70 9.78 9.11
CA PHE A 78 -5.54 9.51 10.28
C PHE A 78 -4.86 9.89 11.59
N ARG A 79 -3.51 9.83 11.65
CA ARG A 79 -2.74 10.20 12.84
C ARG A 79 -2.74 11.71 13.14
N ASN A 80 -3.09 12.57 12.18
CA ASN A 80 -3.01 14.02 12.36
C ASN A 80 -4.21 14.63 13.12
N ARG A 81 -5.24 13.86 13.46
CA ARG A 81 -6.45 14.38 14.12
C ARG A 81 -6.37 14.43 15.65
N ARG A 82 -5.31 13.89 16.27
CA ARG A 82 -5.13 13.85 17.74
C ARG A 82 -4.29 15.01 18.31
N LYS A 83 -3.92 16.01 17.51
CA LYS A 83 -3.06 17.12 17.95
C LYS A 83 -3.64 18.52 17.74
N SER A 84 -4.96 18.67 17.63
CA SER A 84 -5.64 19.98 17.48
C SER A 84 -6.67 20.29 18.58
N SER A 85 -6.62 19.64 19.74
CA SER A 85 -7.31 20.13 20.94
C SER A 85 -6.33 20.90 21.84
N LYS A 86 -5.86 22.05 21.36
CA LYS A 86 -5.28 23.07 22.25
C LYS A 86 -6.37 24.13 22.42
N PRO A 87 -7.01 24.26 23.59
CA PRO A 87 -7.88 25.40 23.84
C PRO A 87 -7.01 26.65 23.83
N GLN A 88 -7.26 27.56 22.89
CA GLN A 88 -6.69 28.89 22.85
C GLN A 88 -7.85 29.87 22.97
N THR A 89 -7.88 30.65 24.07
CA THR A 89 -8.53 31.97 24.31
C THR A 89 -8.75 32.11 25.82
N THR A 90 -8.35 33.15 26.57
CA THR A 90 -8.00 34.55 26.27
C THR A 90 -7.08 35.11 27.36
N SER A 91 -6.04 35.86 26.98
CA SER A 91 -5.26 36.74 27.86
C SER A 91 -6.09 37.98 28.24
N ALA A 92 -6.26 38.23 29.54
CA ALA A 92 -6.92 39.43 30.07
C ALA A 92 -6.09 40.71 29.79
N PRO A 93 -6.72 41.86 29.44
CA PRO A 93 -6.01 43.13 29.32
C PRO A 93 -5.83 43.78 30.69
N ALA A 94 -4.67 44.44 30.88
CA ALA A 94 -4.30 45.15 32.09
C ALA A 94 -5.21 46.34 32.39
N SER A 95 -5.54 46.54 33.67
CA SER A 95 -6.31 47.68 34.19
C SER A 95 -5.45 48.96 34.21
N PRO A 96 -6.00 50.15 33.91
CA PRO A 96 -5.30 51.42 34.07
C PRO A 96 -5.44 51.97 35.50
N THR A 97 -4.38 52.66 35.92
CA THR A 97 -4.21 53.46 37.14
C THR A 97 -5.31 54.51 37.35
N ALA A 98 -5.76 54.63 38.60
CA ALA A 98 -6.22 55.86 39.24
C ALA A 98 -5.83 55.81 40.73
#